data_AF-A0A353HYW9-F1
#
_entry.id   AF-A0A353HYW9-F1
#
_cell.length_a   1.000
_cell.length_b   1.000
_cell.length_c   1.000
_cell.angle_alpha   90.00
_cell.angle_beta   90.00
_cell.angle_gamma   90.00
#
_symmetry.space_group_name_H-M   'P 1'
#
loop_
_entity.id
_entity.type
_entity.pdbx_description
1 polymer ?
#
loop_
_entity_poly.entity_id
_entity_poly.type
_entity_poly.pdbx_seq_one_letter_code
_entity_poly.pdbx_strand_id
1 'polypeptide(L)' 'MVYTGVENGVPANRRLLDWIATQGEQALAHPSDQGEVFAARYETFLTDAEAEPDPHRWLFEVAIRCAADQPKERSAT' A
#
# COMPACT_ATOMS: atom_id res chain seq x y z
N MET A 1 -3.51 4.77 0.54
CA MET A 1 -3.60 5.75 -0.57
C MET A 1 -4.78 5.38 -1.43
N VAL A 2 -5.65 6.35 -1.76
CA VAL A 2 -6.82 6.12 -2.60
C VAL A 2 -6.53 6.47 -4.06
N TYR A 3 -7.01 5.66 -5.00
CA TYR A 3 -6.91 5.90 -6.44
C TYR A 3 -8.20 5.51 -7.17
N THR A 4 -8.42 6.05 -8.36
CA THR A 4 -9.58 5.77 -9.21
C THR A 4 -9.15 4.94 -10.43
N GLY A 5 -10.01 4.03 -10.89
CA GLY A 5 -9.82 3.25 -12.11
C GLY A 5 -8.93 2.03 -11.91
N VAL A 6 -9.43 0.86 -12.33
CA VAL A 6 -8.73 -0.43 -12.16
C VAL A 6 -7.36 -0.45 -12.82
N GLU A 7 -7.18 0.27 -13.92
CA GLU A 7 -5.92 0.37 -14.66
C GLU A 7 -4.81 1.08 -13.86
N ASN A 8 -5.16 1.83 -12.81
CA ASN A 8 -4.23 2.67 -12.07
C ASN A 8 -3.59 1.95 -10.86
N GLY A 9 -3.88 0.67 -10.62
CA GLY A 9 -3.37 -0.06 -9.46
C GLY A 9 -1.84 -0.16 -9.39
N VAL A 10 -1.16 -0.43 -10.51
CA VAL A 10 0.31 -0.48 -10.57
C VAL A 10 0.94 0.92 -10.41
N PRO A 11 0.51 1.96 -11.17
CA PRO A 11 0.95 3.34 -10.92
C PRO A 11 0.73 3.80 -9.48
N ALA A 12 -0.41 3.44 -8.89
CA ALA A 12 -0.75 3.77 -7.52
C ALA A 12 0.22 3.10 -6.54
N ASN A 13 0.49 1.80 -6.70
CA ASN A 13 1.45 1.09 -5.86
C ASN A 13 2.84 1.73 -5.90
N ARG A 14 3.33 2.10 -7.09
CA ARG A 14 4.61 2.82 -7.23
C ARG A 14 4.59 4.15 -6.49
N ARG A 15 3.54 4.96 -6.67
CA ARG A 15 3.43 6.27 -6.02
C ARG A 15 3.36 6.16 -4.50
N LEU A 16 2.74 5.10 -3.98
CA LEU A 16 2.76 4.80 -2.54
C LEU A 16 4.17 4.47 -2.05
N LEU A 17 4.93 3.64 -2.78
CA LEU A 17 6.33 3.33 -2.42
C LEU A 17 7.23 4.56 -2.45
N ASP A 18 7.10 5.39 -3.50
CA ASP A 18 7.83 6.65 -3.61
C ASP A 18 7.50 7.56 -2.41
N TRP A 19 6.22 7.67 -2.06
CA TRP A 19 5.79 8.43 -0.88
C TRP A 19 6.36 7.85 0.42
N ILE A 20 6.28 6.54 0.65
CA ILE A 20 6.88 5.86 1.82
C ILE A 20 8.37 6.24 1.95
N ALA A 21 9.12 6.16 0.85
CA ALA A 21 10.53 6.53 0.84
C ALA A 21 10.76 8.01 1.20
N THR A 22 9.88 8.93 0.75
CA THR A 22 9.98 10.36 1.15
C THR A 22 9.72 10.61 2.63
N GLN A 23 9.06 9.67 3.32
CA GLN A 23 8.87 9.74 4.78
C GLN A 23 10.06 9.20 5.56
N GLY A 24 11.11 8.70 4.89
CA GLY A 24 12.24 8.02 5.54
C GLY A 24 11.90 6.60 6.00
N GLU A 25 10.75 6.08 5.59
CA GLU A 25 10.27 4.74 5.91
C GLU A 25 10.59 3.75 4.79
N GLN A 26 10.48 2.46 5.09
CA GLN A 26 10.62 1.39 4.11
C GLN A 26 9.45 0.43 4.20
N ALA A 27 8.93 0.02 3.03
CA ALA A 27 7.98 -1.08 2.95
C ALA A 27 8.63 -2.33 3.57
N LEU A 28 7.90 -2.99 4.46
CA LEU A 28 8.38 -4.24 5.06
C LEU A 28 8.30 -5.32 3.98
N ALA A 29 9.45 -5.76 3.50
CA ALA A 29 9.59 -6.79 2.48
C ALA A 29 10.74 -7.75 2.80
N HIS A 30 10.76 -8.90 2.15
CA HIS A 30 11.88 -9.84 2.17
C HIS A 30 12.28 -10.23 0.75
N PRO A 31 13.56 -10.53 0.49
CA PRO A 31 14.03 -10.94 -0.82
C PRO A 31 13.52 -12.36 -1.18
N SER A 32 13.33 -12.59 -2.48
CA SER A 32 13.05 -13.90 -3.09
C SER A 32 13.72 -13.99 -4.46
N ASP A 33 13.75 -15.19 -5.05
CA ASP A 33 14.30 -15.42 -6.40
C ASP A 33 13.54 -14.65 -7.50
N GLN A 34 12.33 -14.14 -7.20
CA GLN A 34 11.48 -13.38 -8.12
C GLN A 34 11.43 -11.88 -7.77
N GLY A 35 12.30 -11.40 -6.88
CA GLY A 35 12.33 -10.03 -6.38
C GLY A 35 11.83 -9.90 -4.95
N GLU A 36 11.48 -8.68 -4.53
CA GLU A 36 11.02 -8.41 -3.17
C GLU A 36 9.55 -8.81 -2.97
N VAL A 37 9.28 -9.49 -1.87
CA VAL A 37 7.94 -9.89 -1.44
C VAL A 37 7.53 -9.04 -0.25
N PHE A 38 6.48 -8.23 -0.42
CA PHE A 38 5.92 -7.46 0.69
C PHE A 38 5.43 -8.39 1.79
N ALA A 39 5.75 -8.05 3.05
CA ALA A 39 5.21 -8.74 4.21
C ALA A 39 3.69 -8.57 4.30
N ALA A 40 3.16 -7.42 3.87
CA ALA A 40 1.72 -7.21 3.66
C ALA A 40 1.45 -6.04 2.70
N ARG A 41 0.56 -6.28 1.75
CA ARG A 41 -0.11 -5.27 0.91
C ARG A 41 -1.60 -5.56 0.94
N TYR A 42 -2.39 -4.54 1.27
CA TYR A 42 -3.84 -4.60 1.23
C TYR A 42 -4.38 -3.71 0.13
N GLU A 43 -5.38 -4.21 -0.58
CA GLU A 43 -6.16 -3.46 -1.54
C GLU A 43 -7.63 -3.60 -1.20
N THR A 44 -8.29 -2.47 -1.03
CA THR A 44 -9.70 -2.37 -0.64
C THR A 44 -10.48 -1.74 -1.77
N PHE A 45 -11.56 -2.40 -2.17
CA PHE A 45 -12.52 -1.89 -3.14
C PHE A 45 -13.52 -1.03 -2.38
N LEU A 46 -13.54 0.28 -2.69
CA LEU A 46 -14.37 1.26 -1.98
C LEU A 46 -15.68 1.54 -2.72
N THR A 47 -15.73 1.25 -4.02
CA THR A 47 -16.93 1.37 -4.84
C THR A 47 -17.71 0.06 -4.82
N ASP A 48 -19.02 0.17 -4.62
CA ASP A 48 -19.97 -0.93 -4.85
C ASP A 48 -20.09 -1.17 -6.37
N ALA A 49 -19.63 -2.34 -6.82
CA ALA A 49 -19.62 -2.72 -8.22
C ALA A 49 -21.03 -3.01 -8.79
N GLU A 50 -22.03 -3.27 -7.94
CA GLU A 50 -23.41 -3.41 -8.41
C GLU A 50 -24.03 -2.04 -8.72
N ALA A 51 -23.70 -1.03 -7.92
CA ALA A 51 -24.17 0.35 -8.10
C ALA A 51 -23.42 1.11 -9.20
N GLU A 52 -22.13 0.80 -9.40
CA GLU A 52 -21.30 1.37 -10.47
C GLU A 52 -20.63 0.23 -11.25
N PRO A 53 -21.12 -0.14 -12.45
CA PRO A 53 -20.55 -1.24 -13.21
C PRO A 53 -19.29 -0.86 -14.01
N ASP A 54 -18.95 0.43 -14.16
CA ASP A 54 -17.76 0.86 -14.90
C ASP A 54 -16.49 0.86 -14.00
N PRO A 55 -15.55 -0.08 -14.23
CA PRO A 55 -14.36 -0.22 -13.39
C PRO A 55 -13.36 0.92 -13.53
N HIS A 56 -13.48 1.76 -14.56
CA HIS A 56 -12.67 2.98 -14.69
C HIS A 56 -13.08 4.05 -13.68
N ARG A 57 -14.27 3.92 -13.07
CA ARG A 57 -14.82 4.85 -12.09
C ARG A 57 -14.71 4.36 -10.65
N TRP A 58 -14.26 3.12 -10.46
CA TRP A 58 -14.11 2.54 -9.13
C TRP A 58 -13.02 3.22 -8.33
N LEU A 59 -13.28 3.37 -7.03
CA LEU A 59 -12.31 3.81 -6.04
C LEU A 59 -11.70 2.60 -5.35
N PHE A 60 -10.40 2.65 -5.19
CA PHE A 60 -9.60 1.65 -4.50
C PHE A 60 -8.73 2.33 -3.46
N GLU A 61 -8.46 1.64 -2.37
CA GLU A 61 -7.38 1.99 -1.46
C GLU A 61 -6.30 0.93 -1.52
N VAL A 62 -5.04 1.35 -1.61
CA VAL A 62 -3.87 0.49 -1.39
C VAL A 62 -3.11 0.93 -0.14
N ALA A 63 -2.74 -0.05 0.69
CA ALA A 63 -1.93 0.12 1.89
C ALA A 63 -0.80 -0.92 1.91
N ILE A 64 0.39 -0.52 2.34
CA ILE A 64 1.57 -1.39 2.48
C ILE A 64 2.07 -1.28 3.91
N ARG A 65 2.35 -2.42 4.54
CA ARG A 65 2.98 -2.44 5.86
C ARG A 65 4.40 -1.92 5.74
N CYS A 66 4.74 -0.88 6.49
CA CYS A 66 6.12 -0.43 6.65
C CYS A 66 6.81 -1.17 7.79
N ALA A 67 8.13 -1.20 7.80
CA ALA A 67 8.88 -1.57 8.98
C ALA A 67 8.41 -0.66 10.12
N ALA A 68 8.11 -1.22 11.30
CA ALA A 68 7.79 -0.37 12.44
C ALA A 68 9.04 0.43 12.81
N ASP A 69 8.88 1.70 13.18
CA ASP A 69 9.73 2.25 14.26
C ASP A 69 9.53 1.25 15.40
N GLN A 70 10.57 0.51 15.79
CA GLN A 70 10.44 -0.36 16.97
C GLN A 70 9.84 0.51 18.09
N PRO A 71 8.93 0.00 18.92
CA PRO A 71 8.50 0.76 20.08
C PRO A 71 9.79 1.14 20.82
N LYS A 72 10.16 2.43 20.79
CA LYS A 72 11.25 2.97 21.60
C LYS A 72 10.93 2.47 22.99
N GLU A 73 11.78 1.60 23.53
CA GLU A 73 11.58 1.03 24.85
C GLU A 73 11.15 2.18 25.76
N ARG A 74 9.93 2.13 26.29
CA ARG A 74 9.56 3.06 27.35
C ARG A 74 10.46 2.65 28.50
N SER A 75 11.56 3.37 28.68
CA SER A 75 12.41 3.23 29.85
C SER A 75 11.51 3.44 31.06
N ALA A 76 11.11 2.35 31.69
CA ALA A 76 10.51 2.39 33.01
C ALA A 76 11.61 2.88 33.94
N THR A 77 11.48 4.13 34.39
CA THR A 77 12.24 4.68 35.51
C THR A 77 11.53 4.32 36.80
#